data_AF-A0A2T7N2M5-F1
#
_entry.id   AF-A0A2T7N2M5-F1
#
_cell.length_a   1.000
_cell.length_b   1.000
_cell.length_c   1.000
_cell.angle_alpha   90.00
_cell.angle_beta   90.00
_cell.angle_gamma   90.00
#
_symmetry.space_group_name_H-M   'P 1'
#
loop_
_entity.id
_entity.type
_entity.pdbx_description
1 polymer ?
#
loop_
_entity_poly.entity_id
_entity_poly.type
_entity_poly.pdbx_seq_one_letter_code
_entity_poly.pdbx_strand_id
1 'polypeptide(L)'
;MKNSVLAVIALLSASLFAQDVPELYSAPVKKVQVGDKRMAYKVFGKGSPLLMIAGYGSPLESWDSYVVSALSKEFTVIVFDNRGIGRSTTSNATPSIEPFAKDAADLVRTIGSEKVSVMGWSMGGYIAQEFALKYPELTGKLILLSTSCGGSESIPPSDEEISMLQNMGDPEVLLKVLFLTDWTLAHLEVAARFTGSSSQEESGEQR
;
A
#
# COMPACT_ATOMS: atom_id res chain seq x y z
N MET A 1 64.15 8.86 -1.64
CA MET A 1 64.28 8.23 -2.97
C MET A 1 63.27 7.09 -3.07
N LYS A 2 62.35 7.19 -4.06
CA LYS A 2 61.63 6.10 -4.79
C LYS A 2 60.60 5.25 -3.99
N ASN A 3 59.28 5.36 -4.26
CA ASN A 3 58.46 4.66 -5.31
C ASN A 3 58.40 3.13 -5.05
N SER A 4 57.29 2.36 -5.05
CA SER A 4 55.91 2.47 -5.56
C SER A 4 55.00 1.33 -5.00
N VAL A 5 53.69 1.61 -4.87
CA VAL A 5 52.47 0.83 -5.21
C VAL A 5 52.40 -0.70 -4.96
N LEU A 6 51.38 -1.17 -4.21
CA LEU A 6 50.57 -2.35 -4.61
C LEU A 6 49.15 -2.39 -3.96
N ALA A 7 48.15 -2.34 -4.84
CA ALA A 7 46.80 -2.93 -4.83
C ALA A 7 45.85 -2.83 -3.60
N VAL A 8 44.82 -1.99 -3.78
CA VAL A 8 43.50 -2.07 -3.16
C VAL A 8 42.77 -3.34 -3.65
N ILE A 9 42.32 -4.20 -2.74
CA ILE A 9 41.23 -5.17 -3.01
C ILE A 9 40.21 -5.02 -1.89
N ALA A 10 39.24 -4.14 -2.12
CA ALA A 10 37.96 -4.16 -1.41
C ALA A 10 37.19 -5.38 -1.94
N LEU A 11 36.97 -6.38 -1.09
CA LEU A 11 36.11 -7.51 -1.38
C LEU A 11 34.66 -7.02 -1.44
N LEU A 12 34.15 -6.90 -2.67
CA LEU A 12 32.73 -6.88 -2.97
C LEU A 12 32.09 -8.15 -2.41
N SER A 13 31.35 -8.02 -1.32
CA SER A 13 30.10 -8.76 -1.16
C SER A 13 28.98 -7.76 -1.36
N ALA A 14 28.52 -7.66 -2.60
CA ALA A 14 27.25 -7.04 -2.91
C ALA A 14 26.16 -7.94 -2.33
N SER A 15 25.75 -7.70 -1.08
CA SER A 15 24.37 -7.96 -0.72
C SER A 15 23.51 -6.92 -1.45
N LEU A 16 23.14 -7.26 -2.69
CA LEU A 16 21.88 -6.80 -3.25
C LEU A 16 20.81 -7.04 -2.17
N PHE A 17 19.81 -6.15 -2.06
CA PHE A 17 18.69 -6.14 -1.09
C PHE A 17 18.79 -5.16 0.10
N ALA A 18 19.87 -4.40 0.29
CA ALA A 18 19.99 -3.49 1.45
C ALA A 18 20.06 -1.97 1.17
N GLN A 19 19.95 -1.48 -0.07
CA GLN A 19 19.98 -0.03 -0.32
C GLN A 19 18.84 0.43 -1.23
N ASP A 20 18.10 1.44 -0.74
CA ASP A 20 17.14 2.32 -1.42
C ASP A 20 15.62 2.19 -1.15
N VAL A 21 15.14 1.72 0.01
CA VAL A 21 13.68 1.85 0.30
C VAL A 21 13.24 2.24 1.73
N PRO A 22 13.84 3.28 2.32
CA PRO A 22 13.13 4.16 3.28
C PRO A 22 12.79 5.56 2.73
N GLU A 23 13.45 6.01 1.65
CA GLU A 23 13.40 7.42 1.24
C GLU A 23 12.09 7.82 0.53
N LEU A 24 11.46 6.90 -0.21
CA LEU A 24 10.26 7.23 -0.99
C LEU A 24 9.15 7.83 -0.14
N TYR A 25 8.90 7.26 1.03
CA TYR A 25 7.89 7.76 1.97
C TYR A 25 8.42 8.81 2.96
N SER A 26 9.68 9.24 2.87
CA SER A 26 10.20 10.34 3.70
C SER A 26 9.57 11.70 3.33
N ALA A 27 9.11 11.85 2.08
CA ALA A 27 8.43 13.05 1.63
C ALA A 27 7.17 13.32 2.47
N PRO A 28 6.90 14.59 2.84
CA PRO A 28 5.78 14.93 3.70
C PRO A 28 4.43 14.60 3.03
N VAL A 29 3.51 14.07 3.82
CA VAL A 29 2.12 13.82 3.41
C VAL A 29 1.44 15.15 3.08
N LYS A 30 0.91 15.28 1.87
CA LYS A 30 0.09 16.43 1.47
C LYS A 30 -1.32 16.26 2.00
N LYS A 31 -2.00 17.38 2.23
CA LYS A 31 -3.40 17.40 2.64
C LYS A 31 -4.18 18.36 1.76
N VAL A 32 -5.39 17.99 1.40
CA VAL A 32 -6.27 18.81 0.57
C VAL A 32 -7.70 18.75 1.09
N GLN A 33 -8.40 19.87 1.00
CA GLN A 33 -9.81 19.96 1.37
C GLN A 33 -10.65 19.43 0.20
N VAL A 34 -11.54 18.48 0.49
CA VAL A 34 -12.37 17.77 -0.49
C VAL A 34 -13.81 17.79 0.02
N GLY A 35 -14.56 18.84 -0.34
CA GLY A 35 -15.86 19.11 0.26
C GLY A 35 -15.72 19.50 1.74
N ASP A 36 -16.38 18.77 2.63
CA ASP A 36 -16.41 18.99 4.08
C ASP A 36 -15.28 18.28 4.86
N LYS A 37 -14.49 17.45 4.17
CA LYS A 37 -13.42 16.64 4.76
C LYS A 37 -12.04 17.01 4.21
N ARG A 38 -11.01 16.67 4.97
CA ARG A 38 -9.61 16.81 4.56
C ARG A 38 -9.04 15.44 4.26
N MET A 39 -8.48 15.28 3.07
CA MET A 39 -7.85 14.04 2.62
C MET A 39 -6.33 14.17 2.59
N ALA A 40 -5.65 13.13 3.05
CA ALA A 40 -4.19 13.01 3.04
C ALA A 40 -3.73 12.14 1.87
N TYR A 41 -2.70 12.59 1.16
CA TYR A 41 -2.20 11.90 -0.03
C TYR A 41 -0.71 12.15 -0.27
N LYS A 42 -0.10 11.31 -1.10
CA LYS A 42 1.23 11.51 -1.68
C LYS A 42 1.17 11.28 -3.19
N VAL A 43 2.10 11.94 -3.89
CA VAL A 43 2.25 11.83 -5.34
C VAL A 43 3.72 11.53 -5.63
N PHE A 44 3.95 10.54 -6.47
CA PHE A 44 5.27 10.07 -6.87
C PHE A 44 5.36 9.99 -8.39
N GLY A 45 6.58 10.14 -8.92
CA GLY A 45 6.83 10.02 -10.35
C GLY A 45 6.24 11.15 -11.19
N LYS A 46 6.35 10.99 -12.51
CA LYS A 46 5.78 11.87 -13.53
C LYS A 46 5.42 11.00 -14.73
N GLY A 47 4.17 11.11 -15.20
CA GLY A 47 3.66 10.33 -16.31
C GLY A 47 2.14 10.21 -16.27
N SER A 48 1.59 9.14 -16.84
CA SER A 48 0.14 8.91 -16.82
C SER A 48 -0.36 8.75 -15.37
N PRO A 49 -1.49 9.38 -14.97
CA PRO A 49 -1.97 9.27 -13.60
C PRO A 49 -2.43 7.86 -13.23
N LEU A 50 -2.01 7.39 -12.06
CA LEU A 50 -2.43 6.13 -11.45
C LEU A 50 -2.86 6.38 -10.00
N LEU A 51 -4.15 6.23 -9.73
CA LEU A 51 -4.71 6.26 -8.39
C LEU A 51 -4.65 4.87 -7.76
N MET A 52 -4.06 4.76 -6.57
CA MET A 52 -3.95 3.50 -5.83
C MET A 52 -4.78 3.57 -4.53
N ILE A 53 -5.80 2.73 -4.43
CA ILE A 53 -6.78 2.68 -3.34
C ILE A 53 -6.49 1.49 -2.42
N ALA A 54 -6.09 1.78 -1.18
CA ALA A 54 -5.74 0.75 -0.19
C ALA A 54 -6.98 0.03 0.37
N GLY A 55 -6.74 -1.12 1.00
CA GLY A 55 -7.76 -1.97 1.63
C GLY A 55 -8.30 -1.43 2.95
N TYR A 56 -9.11 -2.25 3.62
CA TYR A 56 -9.73 -1.90 4.91
C TYR A 56 -8.66 -1.52 5.94
N GLY A 57 -8.91 -0.43 6.67
CA GLY A 57 -8.02 0.04 7.74
C GLY A 57 -6.63 0.54 7.31
N SER A 58 -6.26 0.39 6.05
CA SER A 58 -4.88 0.52 5.58
C SER A 58 -4.54 1.97 5.23
N PRO A 59 -3.56 2.62 5.90
CA PRO A 59 -3.08 3.94 5.50
C PRO A 59 -2.31 3.90 4.17
N LEU A 60 -2.05 5.08 3.59
CA LEU A 60 -1.34 5.21 2.31
C LEU A 60 0.08 4.64 2.32
N GLU A 61 0.68 4.49 3.51
CA GLU A 61 1.98 3.85 3.73
C GLU A 61 1.93 2.32 3.66
N SER A 62 0.75 1.69 3.62
CA SER A 62 0.61 0.24 3.48
C SER A 62 0.95 -0.28 2.09
N TRP A 63 1.07 0.59 1.09
CA TRP A 63 1.55 0.18 -0.22
C TRP A 63 3.05 -0.12 -0.17
N ASP A 64 3.43 -1.30 -0.69
CA ASP A 64 4.83 -1.68 -0.79
C ASP A 64 5.63 -0.63 -1.58
N SER A 65 6.70 -0.16 -0.96
CA SER A 65 7.49 0.94 -1.46
C SER A 65 8.34 0.58 -2.69
N TYR A 66 8.69 -0.70 -2.89
CA TYR A 66 9.29 -1.15 -4.15
C TYR A 66 8.28 -1.09 -5.29
N VAL A 67 7.03 -1.50 -5.04
CA VAL A 67 5.94 -1.41 -6.03
C VAL A 67 5.68 0.03 -6.42
N VAL A 68 5.51 0.93 -5.44
CA VAL A 68 5.28 2.36 -5.72
C VAL A 68 6.48 2.96 -6.46
N SER A 69 7.71 2.65 -6.05
CA SER A 69 8.93 3.12 -6.72
C SER A 69 9.00 2.65 -8.18
N ALA A 70 8.72 1.37 -8.44
CA ALA A 70 8.74 0.81 -9.78
C ALA A 70 7.70 1.48 -10.70
N LEU A 71 6.47 1.64 -10.22
CA LEU A 71 5.39 2.30 -10.98
C LEU A 71 5.69 3.78 -11.22
N SER A 72 6.31 4.47 -10.25
CA SER A 72 6.64 5.90 -10.35
C SER A 72 7.67 6.23 -11.43
N LYS A 73 8.32 5.23 -12.02
CA LYS A 73 9.21 5.43 -13.18
C LYS A 73 8.44 5.82 -14.45
N GLU A 74 7.17 5.43 -14.55
CA GLU A 74 6.34 5.63 -15.76
C GLU A 74 5.03 6.37 -15.47
N PHE A 75 4.54 6.32 -14.22
CA PHE A 75 3.24 6.86 -13.82
C PHE A 75 3.40 8.02 -12.84
N THR A 76 2.41 8.92 -12.84
CA THR A 76 2.16 9.82 -11.71
C THR A 76 1.32 9.04 -10.71
N VAL A 77 1.97 8.40 -9.74
CA VAL A 77 1.34 7.53 -8.75
C VAL A 77 0.75 8.37 -7.62
N ILE A 78 -0.54 8.21 -7.36
CA ILE A 78 -1.30 8.90 -6.32
C ILE A 78 -1.77 7.86 -5.30
N VAL A 79 -1.23 7.93 -4.08
CA VAL A 79 -1.69 7.14 -2.93
C VAL A 79 -2.37 8.07 -1.93
N PHE A 80 -3.41 7.60 -1.25
CA PHE A 80 -4.14 8.43 -0.29
C PHE A 80 -4.73 7.62 0.86
N ASP A 81 -4.95 8.32 1.97
CA ASP A 81 -5.67 7.78 3.12
C ASP A 81 -7.17 7.88 2.83
N ASN A 82 -7.86 6.73 2.80
CA ASN A 82 -9.31 6.68 2.74
C ASN A 82 -9.96 7.46 3.91
N ARG A 83 -11.23 7.86 3.78
CA ARG A 83 -11.97 8.54 4.85
C ARG A 83 -11.83 7.82 6.19
N GLY A 84 -11.55 8.58 7.26
CA GLY A 84 -11.37 8.04 8.60
C GLY A 84 -10.11 7.19 8.82
N ILE A 85 -9.24 7.04 7.82
CA ILE A 85 -7.97 6.32 7.93
C ILE A 85 -6.81 7.32 8.00
N GLY A 86 -5.77 6.95 8.74
CA GLY A 86 -4.51 7.68 8.80
C GLY A 86 -4.72 9.15 9.16
N ARG A 87 -4.41 10.03 8.21
CA ARG A 87 -4.43 11.50 8.39
C ARG A 87 -5.62 12.16 7.73
N SER A 88 -6.48 11.39 7.06
CA SER A 88 -7.75 11.84 6.50
C SER A 88 -8.82 11.95 7.59
N THR A 89 -9.68 12.96 7.48
CA THR A 89 -10.81 13.09 8.41
C THR A 89 -11.91 12.09 8.04
N THR A 90 -12.75 11.76 9.03
CA THR A 90 -13.98 11.00 8.80
C THR A 90 -15.16 11.94 8.49
N SER A 91 -16.30 11.35 8.15
CA SER A 91 -17.61 12.02 8.09
C SER A 91 -18.61 11.19 8.90
N ASN A 92 -19.72 11.78 9.35
CA ASN A 92 -20.76 11.06 10.08
C ASN A 92 -21.65 10.16 9.18
N ALA A 93 -21.27 9.96 7.92
CA ALA A 93 -22.01 9.09 7.01
C ALA A 93 -21.91 7.63 7.41
N THR A 94 -23.00 6.88 7.21
CA THR A 94 -23.00 5.42 7.34
C THR A 94 -21.93 4.82 6.43
N PRO A 95 -21.11 3.87 6.92
CA PRO A 95 -20.11 3.22 6.09
C PRO A 95 -20.75 2.46 4.92
N SER A 96 -20.43 2.86 3.70
CA SER A 96 -20.72 2.14 2.45
C SER A 96 -19.63 2.46 1.43
N ILE A 97 -19.52 1.68 0.34
CA ILE A 97 -18.45 1.85 -0.66
C ILE A 97 -18.61 3.13 -1.48
N GLU A 98 -19.83 3.53 -1.83
CA GLU A 98 -20.12 4.71 -2.67
C GLU A 98 -19.50 6.02 -2.14
N PRO A 99 -19.62 6.37 -0.85
CA PRO A 99 -18.94 7.52 -0.29
C PRO A 99 -17.40 7.47 -0.41
N PHE A 100 -16.76 6.30 -0.30
CA PHE A 100 -15.31 6.19 -0.52
C PHE A 100 -14.95 6.45 -1.99
N ALA A 101 -15.74 5.93 -2.93
CA ALA A 101 -15.53 6.15 -4.37
C ALA A 101 -15.70 7.62 -4.74
N LYS A 102 -16.71 8.28 -4.16
CA LYS A 102 -16.91 9.73 -4.30
C LYS A 102 -15.70 10.51 -3.80
N ASP A 103 -15.15 10.14 -2.65
CA ASP A 103 -13.98 10.81 -2.08
C ASP A 103 -12.75 10.68 -2.96
N ALA A 104 -12.52 9.49 -3.51
CA ALA A 104 -11.46 9.24 -4.48
C ALA A 104 -11.62 10.13 -5.74
N ALA A 105 -12.84 10.24 -6.28
CA ALA A 105 -13.12 11.08 -7.44
C ALA A 105 -12.96 12.57 -7.14
N ASP A 106 -13.46 13.02 -5.99
CA ASP A 106 -13.31 14.41 -5.59
C ASP A 106 -11.82 14.75 -5.34
N LEU A 107 -11.03 13.83 -4.76
CA LEU A 107 -9.58 14.00 -4.62
C LEU A 107 -8.91 14.17 -5.99
N VAL A 108 -9.17 13.25 -6.94
CA VAL A 108 -8.63 13.27 -8.30
C VAL A 108 -8.92 14.59 -9.01
N ARG A 109 -10.18 15.06 -8.95
CA ARG A 109 -10.57 16.36 -9.52
C ARG A 109 -9.85 17.52 -8.83
N THR A 110 -9.79 17.48 -7.50
CA THR A 110 -9.20 18.59 -6.71
C THR A 110 -7.71 18.75 -6.96
N ILE A 111 -6.97 17.66 -7.19
CA ILE A 111 -5.54 17.71 -7.52
C ILE A 111 -5.28 17.97 -9.03
N GLY A 112 -6.34 18.18 -9.83
CA GLY A 112 -6.26 18.60 -11.22
C GLY A 112 -6.06 17.48 -12.24
N SER A 113 -6.39 16.23 -11.91
CA SER A 113 -6.33 15.13 -12.87
C SER A 113 -7.69 14.93 -13.55
N GLU A 114 -7.71 14.97 -14.89
CA GLU A 114 -8.93 14.80 -15.69
C GLU A 114 -9.30 13.33 -15.88
N LYS A 115 -8.30 12.44 -15.93
CA LYS A 115 -8.49 11.01 -16.13
C LYS A 115 -7.35 10.23 -15.50
N VAL A 116 -7.66 9.16 -14.77
CA VAL A 116 -6.68 8.35 -14.03
C VAL A 116 -6.93 6.85 -14.24
N SER A 117 -5.86 6.06 -14.34
CA SER A 117 -6.00 4.62 -14.11
C SER A 117 -6.23 4.39 -12.62
N VAL A 118 -7.06 3.42 -12.25
CA VAL A 118 -7.44 3.14 -10.87
C VAL A 118 -7.05 1.72 -10.52
N MET A 119 -6.25 1.59 -9.47
CA MET A 119 -5.83 0.31 -8.90
C MET A 119 -6.39 0.19 -7.48
N GLY A 120 -7.12 -0.88 -7.22
CA GLY A 120 -7.72 -1.13 -5.91
C GLY A 120 -7.28 -2.47 -5.32
N TRP A 121 -6.89 -2.48 -4.06
CA TRP A 121 -6.55 -3.69 -3.31
C TRP A 121 -7.62 -4.00 -2.25
N SER A 122 -8.11 -5.25 -2.21
CA SER A 122 -9.10 -5.70 -1.21
C SER A 122 -10.37 -4.82 -1.23
N MET A 123 -10.73 -4.18 -0.12
CA MET A 123 -11.80 -3.17 -0.06
C MET A 123 -11.60 -2.05 -1.09
N GLY A 124 -10.35 -1.64 -1.34
CA GLY A 124 -10.00 -0.67 -2.37
C GLY A 124 -10.41 -1.12 -3.77
N GLY A 125 -10.51 -2.43 -4.02
CA GLY A 125 -11.05 -3.00 -5.25
C GLY A 125 -12.56 -2.76 -5.42
N TYR A 126 -13.35 -2.84 -4.35
CA TYR A 126 -14.77 -2.44 -4.38
C TYR A 126 -14.90 -0.93 -4.66
N ILE A 127 -14.06 -0.12 -4.02
CA ILE A 127 -14.03 1.33 -4.23
C ILE A 127 -13.65 1.65 -5.69
N ALA A 128 -12.67 0.95 -6.26
CA ALA A 128 -12.23 1.15 -7.63
C ALA A 128 -13.30 0.76 -8.66
N GLN A 129 -14.05 -0.31 -8.42
CA GLN A 129 -15.20 -0.71 -9.23
C GLN A 129 -16.31 0.35 -9.19
N GLU A 130 -16.69 0.79 -7.99
CA GLU A 130 -17.71 1.82 -7.80
C GLU A 130 -17.29 3.16 -8.43
N PHE A 131 -16.00 3.52 -8.32
CA PHE A 131 -15.43 4.69 -9.00
C PHE A 131 -15.59 4.58 -10.51
N ALA A 132 -15.25 3.43 -11.10
CA ALA A 132 -15.34 3.22 -12.54
C ALA A 132 -16.78 3.29 -13.06
N LEU A 133 -17.74 2.78 -12.27
CA LEU A 133 -19.16 2.80 -12.59
C LEU A 133 -19.77 4.21 -12.48
N LYS A 134 -19.43 4.97 -11.43
CA LYS A 134 -20.00 6.29 -11.15
C LYS A 134 -19.31 7.44 -11.88
N TYR A 135 -18.01 7.28 -12.17
CA TYR A 135 -17.16 8.30 -12.78
C TYR A 135 -16.39 7.76 -14.00
N PRO A 136 -17.09 7.24 -15.03
CA PRO A 136 -16.45 6.66 -16.21
C PRO A 136 -15.61 7.69 -16.98
N GLU A 137 -15.95 8.98 -16.90
CA GLU A 137 -15.20 10.07 -17.52
C GLU A 137 -13.81 10.28 -16.88
N LEU A 138 -13.71 10.05 -15.56
CA LEU A 138 -12.44 10.10 -14.83
C LEU A 138 -11.63 8.81 -14.94
N THR A 139 -12.22 7.73 -15.47
CA THR A 139 -11.65 6.38 -15.40
C THR A 139 -10.89 6.00 -16.67
N GLY A 140 -9.59 5.75 -16.53
CA GLY A 140 -8.71 5.14 -17.53
C GLY A 140 -8.80 3.62 -17.49
N LYS A 141 -7.72 2.96 -17.05
CA LYS A 141 -7.69 1.51 -16.83
C LYS A 141 -8.16 1.17 -15.41
N LEU A 142 -8.83 0.04 -15.24
CA LEU A 142 -9.19 -0.52 -13.94
C LEU A 142 -8.31 -1.73 -13.62
N ILE A 143 -7.70 -1.75 -12.44
CA ILE A 143 -6.81 -2.82 -11.97
C ILE A 143 -7.32 -3.27 -10.59
N LEU A 144 -7.62 -4.56 -10.46
CA LEU A 144 -8.24 -5.14 -9.27
C LEU A 144 -7.29 -6.18 -8.65
N LEU A 145 -6.92 -5.99 -7.38
CA LEU A 145 -5.98 -6.83 -6.65
C LEU A 145 -6.65 -7.45 -5.43
N SER A 146 -6.64 -8.79 -5.32
CA SER A 146 -7.16 -9.55 -4.16
C SER A 146 -8.52 -9.06 -3.67
N THR A 147 -9.47 -8.91 -4.59
CA THR A 147 -10.83 -8.39 -4.34
C THR A 147 -11.86 -9.28 -5.04
N SER A 148 -13.15 -9.00 -4.86
CA SER A 148 -14.22 -9.72 -5.56
C SER A 148 -15.10 -8.75 -6.37
N CYS A 149 -16.05 -9.29 -7.15
CA CYS A 149 -17.06 -8.49 -7.83
C CYS A 149 -18.14 -7.93 -6.88
N GLY A 150 -18.17 -8.37 -5.62
CA GLY A 150 -19.21 -8.00 -4.65
C GLY A 150 -20.61 -8.51 -5.07
N GLY A 151 -21.64 -7.91 -4.49
CA GLY A 151 -23.03 -8.25 -4.80
C GLY A 151 -23.53 -9.54 -4.14
N SER A 152 -24.72 -9.98 -4.56
CA SER A 152 -25.42 -11.16 -3.99
C SER A 152 -24.65 -12.47 -4.15
N GLU A 153 -23.81 -12.55 -5.18
CA GLU A 153 -23.02 -13.75 -5.50
C GLU A 153 -21.70 -13.80 -4.73
N SER A 154 -21.37 -12.76 -3.97
CA SER A 154 -20.16 -12.75 -3.14
C SER A 154 -20.31 -13.66 -1.93
N ILE A 155 -19.26 -14.42 -1.63
CA ILE A 155 -19.18 -15.19 -0.39
C ILE A 155 -18.79 -14.19 0.70
N PRO A 156 -19.67 -13.92 1.68
CA PRO A 156 -19.33 -13.01 2.76
C PRO A 156 -18.23 -13.63 3.64
N PRO A 157 -17.36 -12.80 4.24
CA PRO A 157 -16.43 -13.30 5.25
C PRO A 157 -17.22 -13.88 6.43
N SER A 158 -16.69 -14.96 7.00
CA SER A 158 -17.13 -15.52 8.27
C SER A 158 -16.92 -14.54 9.43
N ASP A 159 -17.63 -14.76 10.54
CA ASP A 159 -17.45 -13.94 11.76
C ASP A 159 -16.01 -14.00 12.29
N GLU A 160 -15.32 -15.12 12.08
CA GLU A 160 -13.91 -15.29 12.42
C GLU A 160 -13.03 -14.37 11.55
N GLU A 161 -13.22 -14.39 10.23
CA GLU A 161 -12.49 -13.51 9.31
C GLU A 161 -12.77 -12.03 9.57
N ILE A 162 -14.02 -11.67 9.90
CA ILE A 162 -14.38 -10.31 10.32
C ILE A 162 -13.62 -9.92 11.59
N SER A 163 -13.55 -10.82 12.57
CA SER A 163 -12.81 -10.60 13.82
C SER A 163 -11.31 -10.47 13.58
N MET A 164 -10.74 -11.23 12.64
CA MET A 164 -9.34 -11.09 12.23
C MET A 164 -9.09 -9.72 11.59
N LEU A 165 -9.96 -9.26 10.69
CA LEU A 165 -9.85 -7.95 10.04
C LEU A 165 -9.87 -6.78 11.05
N GLN A 166 -10.61 -6.93 12.15
CA GLN A 166 -10.65 -5.92 13.22
C GLN A 166 -9.39 -5.93 14.11
N ASN A 167 -8.60 -7.00 14.06
CA ASN A 167 -7.41 -7.20 14.89
C ASN A 167 -6.11 -7.27 14.07
N MET A 168 -6.09 -6.74 12.83
CA MET A 168 -4.91 -6.71 11.96
C MET A 168 -3.70 -5.92 12.50
N GLY A 169 -3.85 -5.26 13.66
CA GLY A 169 -2.72 -4.67 14.39
C GLY A 169 -1.82 -5.72 15.07
N ASP A 170 -2.31 -6.94 15.27
CA ASP A 170 -1.52 -8.07 15.73
C ASP A 170 -0.77 -8.70 14.54
N PRO A 171 0.58 -8.76 14.56
CA PRO A 171 1.38 -9.33 13.49
C PRO A 171 1.02 -10.77 13.11
N GLU A 172 0.64 -11.61 14.08
CA GLU A 172 0.29 -13.01 13.83
C GLU A 172 -1.07 -13.12 13.12
N VAL A 173 -2.01 -12.26 13.51
CA VAL A 173 -3.31 -12.15 12.83
C VAL A 173 -3.11 -11.60 11.42
N LEU A 174 -2.29 -10.57 11.26
CA LEU A 174 -1.96 -9.99 9.95
C LEU A 174 -1.36 -11.04 9.00
N LEU A 175 -0.43 -11.87 9.49
CA LEU A 175 0.15 -12.95 8.69
C LEU A 175 -0.90 -13.96 8.23
N LYS A 176 -1.82 -14.37 9.10
CA LYS A 176 -2.91 -15.30 8.76
C LYS A 176 -3.91 -14.71 7.76
N VAL A 177 -4.12 -13.39 7.81
CA VAL A 177 -4.99 -12.68 6.86
C VAL A 177 -4.33 -12.60 5.47
N LEU A 178 -3.01 -12.42 5.41
CA LEU A 178 -2.28 -12.21 4.16
C LEU A 178 -1.83 -13.52 3.48
N PHE A 179 -1.55 -14.56 4.27
CA PHE A 179 -0.92 -15.79 3.79
C PHE A 179 -1.55 -17.03 4.39
N LEU A 180 -1.64 -18.09 3.58
CA LEU A 180 -2.05 -19.40 4.06
C LEU A 180 -1.02 -19.95 5.06
N THR A 181 -1.50 -20.63 6.10
CA THR A 181 -0.64 -21.16 7.18
C THR A 181 0.51 -22.01 6.64
N ASP A 182 0.23 -22.95 5.74
CA ASP A 182 1.25 -23.83 5.16
C ASP A 182 2.29 -23.04 4.35
N TRP A 183 1.85 -21.98 3.68
CA TRP A 183 2.76 -21.09 2.94
C TRP A 183 3.65 -20.31 3.90
N THR A 184 3.08 -19.74 4.96
CA THR A 184 3.83 -18.99 5.99
C THR A 184 4.88 -19.87 6.66
N LEU A 185 4.53 -21.11 6.98
CA LEU A 185 5.46 -22.09 7.56
C LEU A 185 6.60 -22.46 6.60
N ALA A 186 6.35 -22.44 5.29
CA ALA A 186 7.37 -22.68 4.27
C ALA A 186 8.24 -21.45 3.95
N HIS A 187 7.84 -20.25 4.37
CA HIS A 187 8.49 -18.97 4.04
C HIS A 187 8.71 -18.11 5.29
N LEU A 188 9.42 -18.67 6.28
CA LEU A 188 9.68 -18.02 7.57
C LEU A 188 10.42 -16.69 7.42
N GLU A 189 11.21 -16.53 6.37
CA GLU A 189 11.90 -15.28 6.04
C GLU A 189 10.95 -14.13 5.69
N VAL A 190 9.77 -14.46 5.15
CA VAL A 190 8.70 -13.48 4.90
C VAL A 190 7.94 -13.21 6.19
N ALA A 191 7.61 -14.25 6.96
CA ALA A 191 6.92 -14.13 8.25
C ALA A 191 7.67 -13.21 9.22
N ALA A 192 9.00 -13.36 9.30
CA ALA A 192 9.89 -12.55 10.14
C ALA A 192 9.81 -11.04 9.88
N ARG A 193 9.40 -10.62 8.66
CA ARG A 193 9.22 -9.20 8.31
C ARG A 193 8.01 -8.56 8.97
N PHE A 194 7.02 -9.35 9.36
CA PHE A 194 5.78 -8.88 9.98
C PHE A 194 5.87 -8.94 11.51
N THR A 195 6.47 -9.99 12.06
CA THR A 195 6.59 -10.21 13.52
C THR A 195 7.75 -9.45 14.16
N GLY A 196 8.66 -8.87 13.35
CA GLY A 196 9.86 -8.19 13.85
C GLY A 196 10.94 -9.15 14.36
N SER A 197 10.80 -10.46 14.12
CA SER A 197 11.78 -11.46 14.50
C SER A 197 12.90 -11.57 13.45
N SER A 198 13.71 -10.53 13.28
CA SER A 198 15.00 -10.65 12.61
C SER A 198 16.11 -10.92 13.64
N SER A 199 16.58 -12.17 13.68
CA SER A 199 17.92 -12.56 14.15
C SER A 199 18.38 -12.00 15.51
N GLN A 200 17.84 -12.53 16.60
CA GLN A 200 18.55 -12.60 17.89
C GLN A 200 18.61 -14.05 18.35
N GLU A 201 19.38 -14.91 17.67
CA GLU A 201 19.62 -16.26 18.20
C GLU A 201 20.98 -16.89 17.81
N GLU A 202 21.94 -16.11 17.32
CA GLU A 202 23.33 -16.58 17.18
C GLU A 202 24.31 -15.67 17.96
N SER A 203 24.26 -15.77 19.28
CA SER A 203 25.45 -15.53 20.12
C SER A 203 25.60 -16.67 21.14
N GLY A 204 25.51 -17.89 20.64
CA GLY A 204 26.10 -19.05 21.27
C GLY A 204 27.59 -19.11 20.93
N GLU A 205 28.42 -18.98 21.96
CA GLU A 205 29.70 -19.68 22.08
C GLU A 205 30.89 -19.16 21.25
N GLN A 206 31.71 -18.30 21.86
CA GLN A 206 33.16 -18.43 21.74
C GLN A 206 33.88 -17.87 22.98
N ARG A 207 34.53 -18.84 23.65
CA ARG A 207 35.50 -18.87 24.75
C ARG A 207 36.24 -17.59 25.13
#